data_AF-A0A6L9Z6Q7-F1
#
_entry.id   AF-A0A6L9Z6Q7-F1
#
_cell.length_a   1.000
_cell.length_b   1.000
_cell.length_c   1.000
_cell.angle_alpha   90.00
_cell.angle_beta   90.00
_cell.angle_gamma   90.00
#
_symmetry.space_group_name_H-M   'P 1'
#
loop_
_entity.id
_entity.type
_entity.pdbx_description
1 polymer ?
#
loop_
_entity_poly.entity_id
_entity_poly.type
_entity_poly.pdbx_seq_one_letter_code
_entity_poly.pdbx_strand_id
1 'polypeptide(L)'
;AFFGYAYYEENKDKLKLLEIDGGSGCVAPSTATIADGSYKPLARPEFIYVNKEAATQPEVKAFVEYQLAAANSKLISEVGYVPMPEDIMMLVRKRFSDGKVGTVFANAPKGSKVKQLLEK
;
A
#
# COMPACT_ATOMS: atom_id res chain seq x y z
N ALA A 1 -15.26 8.09 15.15
CA ALA A 1 -15.32 7.09 14.06
C ALA A 1 -14.54 7.63 12.87
N PHE A 2 -13.95 6.75 12.05
CA PHE A 2 -13.28 7.11 10.79
C PHE A 2 -13.80 6.18 9.68
N PHE A 3 -13.66 6.58 8.42
CA PHE A 3 -14.10 5.81 7.26
C PHE A 3 -13.08 5.96 6.11
N GLY A 4 -13.25 5.17 5.05
CA GLY A 4 -12.32 5.13 3.93
C GLY A 4 -12.21 6.46 3.18
N TYR A 5 -10.99 6.82 2.77
CA TYR A 5 -10.70 8.08 2.08
C TYR A 5 -11.53 8.28 0.79
N ALA A 6 -11.85 7.21 0.06
CA ALA A 6 -12.70 7.26 -1.14
C ALA A 6 -14.08 7.90 -0.89
N TYR A 7 -14.72 7.61 0.25
CA TYR A 7 -16.02 8.21 0.58
C TYR A 7 -15.92 9.72 0.78
N TYR A 8 -14.78 10.21 1.32
CA TYR A 8 -14.51 11.65 1.35
C TYR A 8 -14.34 12.19 -0.07
N GLU A 9 -13.62 11.47 -0.94
CA GLU A 9 -13.38 11.94 -2.30
C GLU A 9 -14.65 12.12 -3.13
N GLU A 10 -15.67 11.28 -2.92
CA GLU A 10 -16.98 11.38 -3.56
C GLU A 10 -17.88 12.46 -2.96
N ASN A 11 -17.54 13.01 -1.78
CA ASN A 11 -18.39 13.92 -1.01
C ASN A 11 -17.62 15.14 -0.48
N LYS A 12 -16.61 15.63 -1.22
CA LYS A 12 -15.73 16.74 -0.83
C LYS A 12 -16.49 18.05 -0.53
N ASP A 13 -17.68 18.21 -1.10
CA ASP A 13 -18.59 19.35 -0.91
C ASP A 13 -19.36 19.29 0.43
N LYS A 14 -19.52 18.10 1.00
CA LYS A 14 -20.30 17.87 2.22
C LYS A 14 -19.45 17.62 3.45
N LEU A 15 -18.19 17.26 3.27
CA LEU A 15 -17.32 16.75 4.31
C LEU A 15 -16.08 17.63 4.47
N LYS A 16 -15.70 17.88 5.72
CA LYS A 16 -14.45 18.56 6.08
C LYS A 16 -13.41 17.54 6.55
N LEU A 17 -12.25 17.52 5.91
CA LEU A 17 -11.10 16.73 6.37
C LEU A 17 -10.48 17.37 7.61
N LEU A 18 -9.95 16.50 8.47
CA LEU A 18 -9.08 16.87 9.57
C LEU A 18 -7.71 16.24 9.35
N GLU A 19 -6.67 17.01 9.65
CA GLU A 19 -5.31 16.50 9.70
C GLU A 19 -5.13 15.66 10.96
N ILE A 20 -4.25 14.66 10.89
CA ILE A 20 -3.99 13.75 12.01
C ILE A 20 -2.52 13.84 12.40
N ASP A 21 -2.26 14.01 13.69
CA ASP A 21 -0.91 13.90 14.26
C ASP A 21 -0.61 12.44 14.64
N GLY A 22 0.30 11.84 13.89
CA GLY A 22 0.81 10.48 14.14
C GLY A 22 1.99 10.41 15.13
N GLY A 23 2.41 11.55 15.69
CA GLY A 23 3.59 11.72 16.55
C GLY A 23 4.73 12.53 15.91
N SER A 24 4.49 13.21 14.79
CA SER A 24 5.51 14.03 14.09
C SER A 24 4.90 15.29 13.47
N GLY A 25 3.74 15.73 14.00
CA GLY A 25 2.96 16.84 13.46
C GLY A 25 1.78 16.36 12.62
N CYS A 26 0.85 17.29 12.40
CA CYS A 26 -0.36 17.06 11.64
C CYS A 26 -0.06 16.83 10.16
N VAL A 27 -0.68 15.79 9.59
CA VAL A 27 -0.63 15.50 8.15
C VAL A 27 -2.05 15.36 7.63
N ALA A 28 -2.36 16.05 6.53
CA ALA A 28 -3.63 15.91 5.83
C ALA A 28 -3.67 14.58 5.04
N PRO A 29 -4.82 13.86 5.03
CA PRO A 29 -5.00 12.74 4.13
C PRO A 29 -5.10 13.23 2.68
N SER A 30 -4.36 12.58 1.79
CA SER A 30 -4.42 12.77 0.34
C SER A 30 -3.91 11.49 -0.34
N THR A 31 -4.20 11.31 -1.63
CA THR A 31 -3.63 10.21 -2.41
C THR A 31 -2.11 10.17 -2.29
N ALA A 32 -1.43 11.32 -2.29
CA ALA A 32 0.03 11.39 -2.18
C ALA A 32 0.53 10.98 -0.78
N THR A 33 -0.04 11.55 0.28
CA THR A 33 0.40 11.28 1.67
C THR A 33 0.02 9.87 2.13
N ILE A 34 -1.03 9.28 1.57
CA ILE A 34 -1.39 7.88 1.78
C ILE A 34 -0.42 6.97 1.01
N ALA A 35 -0.15 7.26 -0.28
CA ALA A 35 0.70 6.44 -1.14
C ALA A 35 2.16 6.37 -0.65
N ASP A 36 2.73 7.50 -0.22
CA ASP A 36 4.12 7.56 0.28
C ASP A 36 4.27 7.10 1.74
N GLY A 37 3.14 6.82 2.39
CA GLY A 37 3.05 6.39 3.78
C GLY A 37 3.41 7.47 4.80
N SER A 38 3.29 8.75 4.48
CA SER A 38 3.46 9.86 5.43
C SER A 38 2.21 10.11 6.28
N TYR A 39 1.01 9.82 5.77
CA TYR A 39 -0.25 9.91 6.52
C TYR A 39 -0.39 8.73 7.49
N LYS A 40 -0.24 9.00 8.79
CA LYS A 40 -0.31 8.00 9.88
C LYS A 40 -1.22 8.49 11.00
N PRO A 41 -1.86 7.58 11.76
CA PRO A 41 -1.80 6.11 11.68
C PRO A 41 -2.94 5.47 10.87
N LEU A 42 -3.76 6.27 10.20
CA LEU A 42 -5.03 5.81 9.61
C LEU A 42 -4.91 5.28 8.17
N ALA A 43 -3.71 5.21 7.60
CA ALA A 43 -3.42 4.47 6.37
C ALA A 43 -2.58 3.23 6.66
N ARG A 44 -2.81 2.18 5.86
CA ARG A 44 -2.05 0.93 5.92
C ARG A 44 -1.93 0.31 4.53
N PRO A 45 -0.81 -0.35 4.21
CA PRO A 45 -0.74 -1.21 3.04
C PRO A 45 -1.68 -2.42 3.22
N GLU A 46 -2.23 -2.89 2.10
CA GLU A 46 -2.92 -4.19 2.04
C GLU A 46 -1.96 -5.28 1.55
N PHE A 47 -2.23 -6.52 1.95
CA PHE A 47 -1.35 -7.65 1.70
C PHE A 47 -2.11 -8.80 1.05
N ILE A 48 -1.47 -9.44 0.07
CA ILE A 48 -1.80 -10.80 -0.34
C ILE A 48 -0.78 -11.76 0.28
N TYR A 49 -1.27 -12.89 0.79
CA TYR A 49 -0.43 -13.93 1.39
C TYR A 49 -0.32 -15.10 0.41
N VAL A 50 0.89 -15.36 -0.05
CA VAL A 50 1.16 -16.39 -1.06
C VAL A 50 1.99 -17.50 -0.41
N ASN A 51 1.50 -18.74 -0.49
CA ASN A 51 2.29 -19.90 -0.09
C ASN A 51 3.49 -20.06 -1.05
N LYS A 52 4.69 -20.27 -0.50
CA LYS A 52 5.95 -20.34 -1.27
C LYS A 52 5.95 -21.47 -2.30
N GLU A 53 5.45 -22.64 -1.93
CA GLU A 53 5.40 -23.81 -2.82
C GLU A 53 4.39 -23.57 -3.94
N ALA A 54 3.20 -23.08 -3.59
CA ALA A 54 2.16 -22.73 -4.55
C ALA A 54 2.59 -21.64 -5.54
N ALA A 55 3.46 -20.70 -5.13
CA ALA A 55 3.97 -19.64 -6.00
C ALA A 55 4.77 -20.16 -7.22
N THR A 56 5.17 -21.44 -7.23
CA THR A 56 5.82 -22.08 -8.37
C THR A 56 4.83 -22.62 -9.41
N GLN A 57 3.55 -22.76 -9.04
CA GLN A 57 2.50 -23.18 -9.96
C GLN A 57 2.21 -22.04 -10.95
N PRO A 58 2.17 -22.32 -12.27
CA PRO A 58 2.04 -21.28 -13.29
C PRO A 58 0.85 -20.34 -13.08
N GLU A 59 -0.30 -20.88 -12.70
CA GLU A 59 -1.55 -20.16 -12.48
C GLU A 59 -1.49 -19.24 -11.26
N VAL A 60 -0.88 -19.70 -10.16
CA VAL A 60 -0.70 -18.90 -8.94
C VAL A 60 0.31 -17.78 -9.22
N LYS A 61 1.42 -18.11 -9.88
CA LYS A 61 2.43 -17.14 -10.27
C LYS A 61 1.84 -16.03 -11.14
N ALA A 62 1.10 -16.41 -12.18
CA ALA A 62 0.44 -15.46 -13.08
C ALA A 62 -0.56 -14.57 -12.35
N PHE A 63 -1.35 -15.13 -11.42
CA PHE A 63 -2.27 -14.34 -10.61
C PHE A 63 -1.55 -13.30 -9.74
N VAL A 64 -0.46 -13.69 -9.07
CA VAL A 64 0.32 -12.77 -8.23
C VAL A 64 1.01 -11.69 -9.07
N GLU A 65 1.61 -12.07 -10.21
CA GLU A 65 2.22 -11.12 -11.14
C GLU A 65 1.19 -10.12 -11.69
N TYR A 66 -0.01 -10.59 -12.02
CA TYR A 66 -1.12 -9.73 -12.41
C TYR A 66 -1.46 -8.74 -11.28
N GLN A 67 -1.71 -9.21 -10.05
CA GLN A 67 -2.04 -8.33 -8.91
C GLN A 67 -0.97 -7.24 -8.67
N LEU A 68 0.31 -7.56 -8.89
CA LEU A 68 1.43 -6.63 -8.70
C LEU A 68 1.77 -5.79 -9.94
N ALA A 69 1.07 -5.97 -11.06
CA ALA A 69 1.37 -5.28 -12.32
C ALA A 69 1.04 -3.78 -12.24
N ALA A 70 1.93 -2.94 -12.76
CA ALA A 70 1.72 -1.49 -12.84
C ALA A 70 0.45 -1.10 -13.60
N ALA A 71 0.04 -1.91 -14.58
CA ALA A 71 -1.18 -1.73 -15.36
C ALA A 71 -2.46 -1.69 -14.49
N ASN A 72 -2.44 -2.28 -13.30
CA ASN A 72 -3.60 -2.32 -12.40
C ASN A 72 -3.77 -1.06 -11.56
N SER A 73 -2.81 -0.11 -11.58
CA SER A 73 -2.88 1.13 -10.80
C SER A 73 -4.18 1.94 -11.07
N LYS A 74 -4.62 1.96 -12.34
CA LYS A 74 -5.88 2.60 -12.72
C LYS A 74 -7.10 1.91 -12.10
N LEU A 75 -7.15 0.58 -12.20
CA LEU A 75 -8.24 -0.22 -11.63
C LEU A 75 -8.32 -0.06 -10.10
N ILE A 76 -7.17 -0.05 -9.41
CA ILE A 76 -7.08 0.19 -7.96
C ILE A 76 -7.71 1.54 -7.60
N SER A 77 -7.41 2.58 -8.38
CA SER A 77 -7.97 3.93 -8.17
C SER A 77 -9.48 3.98 -8.42
N GLU A 78 -9.96 3.29 -9.45
CA GLU A 78 -11.39 3.23 -9.82
C GLU A 78 -12.27 2.60 -8.74
N VAL A 79 -11.71 1.69 -7.93
CA VAL A 79 -12.42 1.06 -6.81
C VAL A 79 -12.19 1.75 -5.46
N GLY A 80 -11.57 2.94 -5.45
CA GLY A 80 -11.42 3.76 -4.24
C GLY A 80 -10.19 3.44 -3.39
N TYR A 81 -9.23 2.69 -3.91
CA TYR A 81 -7.95 2.45 -3.25
C TYR A 81 -6.85 3.36 -3.79
N VAL A 82 -5.84 3.62 -2.97
CA VAL A 82 -4.68 4.42 -3.36
C VAL A 82 -3.59 3.47 -3.90
N PRO A 83 -3.22 3.57 -5.18
CA PRO A 83 -2.15 2.73 -5.72
C PRO A 83 -0.82 3.07 -5.06
N MET A 84 -0.02 2.04 -4.79
CA MET A 84 1.34 2.25 -4.30
C MET A 84 2.22 2.89 -5.39
N PRO A 85 3.18 3.74 -5.00
CA PRO A 85 4.19 4.27 -5.91
C PRO A 85 4.92 3.16 -6.68
N GLU A 86 5.20 3.41 -7.96
CA GLU A 86 5.77 2.39 -8.86
C GLU A 86 7.17 1.94 -8.43
N ASP A 87 7.96 2.83 -7.82
CA ASP A 87 9.28 2.50 -7.26
C ASP A 87 9.19 1.51 -6.09
N ILE A 88 8.14 1.62 -5.26
CA ILE A 88 7.82 0.63 -4.23
C ILE A 88 7.35 -0.68 -4.86
N MET A 89 6.45 -0.61 -5.85
CA MET A 89 5.93 -1.81 -6.51
C MET A 89 7.01 -2.60 -7.26
N MET A 90 8.03 -1.93 -7.80
CA MET A 90 9.21 -2.60 -8.35
C MET A 90 9.94 -3.46 -7.30
N LEU A 91 10.12 -2.95 -6.08
CA LEU A 91 10.76 -3.70 -4.98
C LEU A 91 9.89 -4.90 -4.55
N VAL A 92 8.56 -4.74 -4.53
CA VAL A 92 7.63 -5.82 -4.21
C VAL A 92 7.68 -6.93 -5.26
N ARG A 93 7.62 -6.58 -6.55
CA ARG A 93 7.76 -7.54 -7.66
C ARG A 93 9.11 -8.25 -7.62
N LYS A 94 10.19 -7.52 -7.32
CA LYS A 94 11.51 -8.13 -7.14
C LYS A 94 11.54 -9.12 -5.98
N ARG A 95 10.97 -8.80 -4.81
CA ARG A 95 10.88 -9.77 -3.70
C ARG A 95 10.15 -11.05 -4.11
N PHE A 96 9.05 -10.92 -4.83
CA PHE A 96 8.29 -12.08 -5.32
C PHE A 96 9.11 -12.91 -6.31
N SER A 97 9.72 -12.26 -7.30
CA SER A 97 10.59 -12.92 -8.30
C SER A 97 11.80 -13.61 -7.67
N ASP A 98 12.37 -13.03 -6.61
CA ASP A 98 13.50 -13.61 -5.86
C ASP A 98 13.06 -14.74 -4.91
N GLY A 99 11.76 -15.03 -4.79
CA GLY A 99 11.22 -16.02 -3.85
C GLY A 99 11.45 -15.69 -2.38
N LYS A 100 11.64 -14.39 -2.05
CA LYS A 100 11.91 -13.92 -0.68
C LYS A 100 10.66 -14.06 0.18
N VAL A 101 10.74 -14.94 1.19
CA VAL A 101 9.67 -15.18 2.17
C VAL A 101 9.72 -14.20 3.35
N GLY A 102 8.69 -14.23 4.19
CA GLY A 102 8.57 -13.39 5.38
C GLY A 102 8.16 -11.95 5.07
N THR A 103 7.95 -11.16 6.12
CA THR A 103 7.50 -9.78 6.03
C THR A 103 8.60 -8.79 6.42
N VAL A 104 8.75 -7.71 5.67
CA VAL A 104 9.64 -6.58 6.02
C VAL A 104 9.06 -5.70 7.13
N PHE A 105 7.80 -5.94 7.51
CA PHE A 105 7.09 -5.21 8.56
C PHE A 105 7.28 -5.82 9.95
N ALA A 106 7.87 -7.02 10.05
CA ALA A 106 8.17 -7.63 11.33
C ALA A 106 9.13 -6.74 12.12
N ASN A 107 8.74 -6.36 13.34
CA ASN A 107 9.50 -5.47 14.22
C ASN A 107 9.85 -4.10 13.61
N ALA A 108 9.12 -3.66 12.57
CA ALA A 108 9.32 -2.34 12.00
C ALA A 108 8.98 -1.26 13.04
N PRO A 109 9.89 -0.29 13.32
CA PRO A 109 9.57 0.83 14.19
C PRO A 109 8.29 1.52 13.76
N LYS A 110 7.46 1.95 14.72
CA LYS A 110 6.27 2.78 14.43
C LYS A 110 6.73 3.99 13.62
N GLY A 111 6.06 4.27 12.51
CA GLY A 111 6.45 5.38 11.65
C GLY A 111 7.47 5.03 10.56
N SER A 112 7.93 3.78 10.44
CA SER A 112 8.76 3.34 9.30
C SER A 112 8.06 3.58 7.95
N LYS A 113 8.81 3.97 6.92
CA LYS A 113 8.32 4.10 5.54
C LYS A 113 8.44 2.76 4.81
N VAL A 114 7.45 2.41 4.00
CA VAL A 114 7.39 1.12 3.29
C VAL A 114 8.63 0.89 2.41
N LYS A 115 9.02 1.91 1.62
CA LYS A 115 10.21 1.85 0.76
C LYS A 115 11.48 1.46 1.53
N GLN A 116 11.74 2.14 2.65
CA GLN A 116 12.90 1.88 3.51
C GLN A 116 12.91 0.47 4.12
N LEU A 117 11.73 -0.13 4.33
CA LEU A 117 11.63 -1.51 4.82
C LEU A 117 11.93 -2.52 3.71
N LEU A 118 11.53 -2.23 2.48
CA LEU A 118 11.73 -3.11 1.31
C LEU A 118 13.16 -3.10 0.76
N GLU A 119 13.91 -2.02 0.97
CA GLU A 119 15.30 -1.86 0.53
C GLU A 119 16.32 -2.59 1.44
N LYS A 120 15.90 -3.10 2.59
CA LYS A 120 16.70 -3.94 3.49
C LYS A 120 16.78 -5.39 2.99
#